data_AF-A0A517TSC6-F1
#
_entry.id   AF-A0A517TSC6-F1
#
_cell.length_a   1.000
_cell.length_b   1.000
_cell.length_c   1.000
_cell.angle_alpha   90.00
_cell.angle_beta   90.00
_cell.angle_gamma   90.00
#
_symmetry.space_group_name_H-M   'P 1'
#
loop_
_entity.id
_entity.type
_entity.pdbx_description
1 polymer ?
#
loop_
_entity_poly.entity_id
_entity_poly.type
_entity_poly.pdbx_seq_one_letter_code
_entity_poly.pdbx_strand_id
1 'polypeptide(L)'
;MDLPNLKTDPKYGFYPWWPEDGDAWVHPEDVAVARATIPSPRVFRRDGGRGAFVTLHYGELRLRVKPTMWQEVAWEGYEVGDWVEVLSRGQKNTPRTGVIREMEWEPRSRSMRYYIEEAGQPIPNAYAAEDLRHVEPTLPLGDPAAAPRTVMPPDDGGL
;
A
#
# COMPACT_ATOMS: atom_id res chain seq x y z
N MET A 1 11.48 3.15 36.57
CA MET A 1 12.10 3.79 35.39
C MET A 1 11.42 3.22 34.17
N ASP A 2 10.28 3.81 33.80
CA ASP A 2 9.57 3.50 32.57
C ASP A 2 10.39 4.05 31.42
N LEU A 3 11.11 3.18 30.72
CA LEU A 3 11.72 3.52 29.44
C LEU A 3 10.59 3.97 28.51
N PRO A 4 10.66 5.16 27.88
CA PRO A 4 9.67 5.54 26.89
C PRO A 4 9.64 4.42 25.86
N ASN A 5 8.46 3.84 25.66
CA ASN A 5 8.19 2.89 24.61
C ASN A 5 8.54 3.59 23.30
N LEU A 6 9.80 3.45 22.87
CA LEU A 6 10.34 4.05 21.66
C LEU A 6 9.71 3.27 20.51
N LYS A 7 8.43 3.58 20.26
CA LYS A 7 7.71 3.25 19.04
C LYS A 7 8.54 3.96 17.97
N THR A 8 9.48 3.23 17.42
CA THR A 8 10.32 3.70 16.33
C THR A 8 9.34 3.91 15.20
N ASP A 9 9.22 5.18 14.78
CA ASP A 9 8.36 5.55 13.66
C ASP A 9 8.70 4.64 12.47
N PRO A 10 7.70 4.08 11.76
CA PRO A 10 7.95 3.20 10.63
C PRO A 10 8.80 3.95 9.60
N LYS A 11 9.87 3.31 9.15
CA LYS A 11 10.78 3.88 8.15
C LYS A 11 10.42 3.36 6.78
N TYR A 12 10.58 4.18 5.74
CA TYR A 12 10.28 3.81 4.36
C TYR A 12 11.56 3.83 3.54
N GLY A 13 11.66 2.93 2.56
CA GLY A 13 12.89 2.80 1.78
C GLY A 13 12.86 1.62 0.83
N PHE A 14 13.91 1.50 0.04
CA PHE A 14 14.02 0.46 -0.99
C PHE A 14 15.44 -0.10 -1.08
N TYR A 15 15.57 -1.23 -1.78
CA TYR A 15 16.85 -1.90 -2.02
C TYR A 15 17.25 -1.76 -3.49
N PRO A 16 18.05 -0.73 -3.83
CA PRO A 16 18.59 -0.55 -5.18
C PRO A 16 19.55 -1.67 -5.62
N TRP A 17 20.17 -2.37 -4.66
CA TRP A 17 21.05 -3.50 -4.89
C TRP A 17 20.82 -4.58 -3.83
N TRP A 18 21.30 -5.79 -4.10
CA TRP A 18 21.34 -6.87 -3.13
C TRP A 18 22.41 -6.55 -2.06
N PRO A 19 22.07 -6.44 -0.76
CA PRO A 19 22.91 -5.74 0.22
C PRO A 19 24.15 -6.50 0.70
N GLU A 20 24.17 -7.83 0.60
CA GLU A 20 25.31 -8.66 1.04
C GLU A 20 25.60 -9.77 0.03
N ASP A 21 26.82 -10.32 0.03
CA ASP A 21 27.12 -11.54 -0.70
C ASP A 21 26.34 -12.73 -0.10
N GLY A 22 25.31 -13.18 -0.82
CA GLY A 22 24.45 -14.30 -0.41
C GLY A 22 23.19 -13.86 0.34
N ASP A 23 22.54 -14.82 1.01
CA ASP A 23 21.16 -14.68 1.52
C ASP A 23 21.08 -14.58 3.05
N ALA A 24 22.22 -14.54 3.75
CA ALA A 24 22.28 -14.63 5.21
C ALA A 24 21.61 -13.45 5.95
N TRP A 25 21.31 -12.38 5.22
CA TRP A 25 20.60 -11.20 5.71
C TRP A 25 19.08 -11.34 5.62
N VAL A 26 18.55 -12.27 4.84
CA VAL A 26 17.12 -12.58 4.75
C VAL A 26 16.82 -13.81 5.61
N HIS A 27 15.65 -13.86 6.23
CA HIS A 27 15.20 -15.08 6.90
C HIS A 27 15.10 -16.23 5.87
N PRO A 28 15.57 -17.46 6.16
CA PRO A 28 15.64 -18.56 5.19
C PRO A 28 14.33 -18.86 4.45
N GLU A 29 13.19 -18.74 5.13
CA GLU A 29 11.86 -18.95 4.53
C GLU A 29 11.46 -17.85 3.54
N ASP A 30 12.04 -16.66 3.66
CA ASP A 30 11.66 -15.46 2.90
C ASP A 30 12.65 -15.21 1.73
N VAL A 31 13.73 -16.00 1.62
CA VAL A 31 14.81 -15.83 0.61
C VAL A 31 14.28 -15.85 -0.81
N ALA A 32 13.45 -16.84 -1.15
CA ALA A 32 12.91 -16.98 -2.50
C ALA A 32 12.06 -15.77 -2.90
N VAL A 33 11.26 -15.25 -1.96
CA VAL A 33 10.42 -14.08 -2.18
C VAL A 33 11.27 -12.82 -2.28
N ALA A 34 12.24 -12.63 -1.38
CA ALA A 34 13.18 -11.51 -1.44
C ALA A 34 13.94 -11.46 -2.77
N ARG A 35 14.43 -12.60 -3.27
CA ARG A 35 15.11 -12.72 -4.58
C ARG A 35 14.22 -12.35 -5.76
N ALA A 36 12.90 -12.56 -5.65
CA ALA A 36 11.96 -12.17 -6.69
C ALA A 36 11.60 -10.67 -6.63
N THR A 37 11.79 -10.02 -5.49
CA THR A 37 11.35 -8.63 -5.26
C THR A 37 12.49 -7.62 -5.12
N ILE A 38 13.73 -8.06 -4.89
CA ILE A 38 14.91 -7.24 -4.63
C ILE A 38 16.05 -7.72 -5.55
N PRO A 39 16.80 -6.81 -6.20
CA PRO A 39 16.71 -5.35 -6.13
C PRO A 39 15.49 -4.77 -6.88
N SER A 40 14.96 -3.66 -6.38
CA SER A 40 13.79 -3.00 -6.96
C SER A 40 13.64 -1.57 -6.45
N PRO A 41 13.05 -0.65 -7.24
CA PRO A 41 12.63 0.67 -6.76
C PRO A 41 11.43 0.61 -5.79
N ARG A 42 10.84 -0.56 -5.56
CA ARG A 42 9.69 -0.73 -4.65
C ARG A 42 9.99 -0.23 -3.25
N VAL A 43 9.15 0.67 -2.74
CA VAL A 43 9.29 1.24 -1.40
C VAL A 43 8.61 0.33 -0.39
N PHE A 44 9.41 -0.26 0.50
CA PHE A 44 8.95 -1.06 1.63
C PHE A 44 8.79 -0.19 2.87
N ARG A 45 7.78 -0.50 3.68
CA ARG A 45 7.68 -0.02 5.06
C ARG A 45 8.45 -0.96 5.96
N ARG A 46 9.32 -0.43 6.81
CA ARG A 46 10.04 -1.18 7.83
C ARG A 46 9.49 -0.83 9.20
N ASP A 47 8.81 -1.80 9.79
CA ASP A 47 8.35 -1.71 11.17
C ASP A 47 9.50 -2.09 12.12
N GLY A 48 9.64 -1.33 13.22
CA GLY A 48 10.69 -1.56 14.21
C GLY A 48 10.61 -2.97 14.81
N GLY A 49 11.71 -3.72 14.77
CA GLY A 49 11.79 -5.08 15.30
C GLY A 49 12.45 -5.15 16.68
N ARG A 50 11.94 -6.01 17.56
CA ARG A 50 12.71 -6.51 18.71
C ARG A 50 13.31 -7.87 18.32
N GLY A 51 14.62 -7.93 18.12
CA GLY A 51 15.33 -9.17 17.80
C GLY A 51 16.38 -9.01 16.70
N ALA A 52 16.83 -10.14 16.14
CA ALA A 52 17.84 -10.16 15.08
C ALA A 52 17.28 -9.76 13.69
N PHE A 53 15.97 -9.82 13.50
CA PHE A 53 15.29 -9.49 12.25
C PHE A 53 14.30 -8.33 12.46
N VAL A 54 14.18 -7.50 11.44
CA VAL A 54 13.17 -6.46 11.24
C VAL A 54 12.20 -6.92 10.15
N THR A 55 10.97 -6.44 10.19
CA THR A 55 9.94 -6.82 9.20
C THR A 55 9.76 -5.71 8.18
N LEU A 56 9.91 -6.06 6.91
CA LEU A 56 9.53 -5.23 5.77
C LEU A 56 8.11 -5.60 5.34
N HIS A 57 7.32 -4.59 5.05
CA HIS A 57 5.95 -4.67 4.58
C HIS A 57 5.83 -4.02 3.19
N TYR A 58 5.09 -4.68 2.30
CA TYR A 58 4.73 -4.15 0.99
C TYR A 58 3.33 -4.67 0.62
N GLY A 59 2.30 -3.92 0.98
CA GLY A 59 0.93 -4.45 0.98
C GLY A 59 0.84 -5.69 1.87
N GLU A 60 0.36 -6.80 1.31
CA GLU A 60 0.27 -8.09 1.99
C GLU A 60 1.62 -8.82 2.13
N LEU A 61 2.63 -8.44 1.35
CA LEU A 61 3.96 -9.06 1.42
C LEU A 61 4.66 -8.68 2.72
N ARG A 62 5.24 -9.69 3.38
CA ARG A 62 6.07 -9.53 4.57
C ARG A 62 7.40 -10.25 4.38
N LEU A 63 8.51 -9.56 4.65
CA LEU A 63 9.86 -10.13 4.61
C LEU A 63 10.58 -9.87 5.93
N ARG A 64 11.18 -10.90 6.53
CA ARG A 64 12.04 -10.77 7.71
C ARG A 64 13.48 -10.65 7.25
N VAL A 65 14.11 -9.53 7.56
CA VAL A 65 15.50 -9.24 7.16
C VAL A 65 16.32 -8.76 8.35
N LYS A 66 17.62 -8.96 8.34
CA LYS A 66 18.51 -8.32 9.31
C LYS A 66 18.60 -6.82 9.03
N PRO A 67 19.00 -5.99 10.01
CA PRO A 67 19.29 -4.59 9.76
C PRO A 67 20.44 -4.43 8.75
N THR A 68 20.09 -4.20 7.49
CA THR A 68 21.03 -3.95 6.39
C THR A 68 20.95 -2.52 5.89
N MET A 69 21.96 -2.11 5.11
CA MET A 69 21.93 -0.82 4.43
C MET A 69 20.87 -0.85 3.32
N TRP A 70 20.02 0.17 3.31
CA TRP A 70 18.96 0.39 2.33
C TRP A 70 18.84 1.90 2.10
N GLN A 71 18.13 2.30 1.04
CA GLN A 71 17.93 3.73 0.78
C GLN A 71 16.62 4.18 1.40
N GLU A 72 16.73 4.92 2.51
CA GLU A 72 15.59 5.51 3.23
C GLU A 72 15.01 6.69 2.44
N VAL A 73 13.69 6.77 2.39
CA VAL A 73 12.93 7.82 1.69
C VAL A 73 11.82 8.36 2.61
N ALA A 74 11.37 9.58 2.35
CA ALA A 74 10.29 10.19 3.12
C ALA A 74 8.94 9.58 2.73
N TRP A 75 8.11 9.24 3.71
CA TRP A 75 6.74 8.83 3.47
C TRP A 75 5.90 9.99 2.93
N GLU A 76 5.11 9.74 1.88
CA GLU A 76 4.25 10.76 1.27
C GLU A 76 2.75 10.55 1.58
N GLY A 77 2.40 9.65 2.50
CA GLY A 77 1.04 9.53 3.03
C GLY A 77 0.18 8.40 2.46
N TYR A 78 0.76 7.49 1.68
CA TYR A 78 0.05 6.40 1.00
C TYR A 78 0.78 5.07 1.19
N GLU A 79 0.02 3.98 1.22
CA GLU A 79 0.46 2.59 1.30
C GLU A 79 -0.11 1.76 0.13
N VAL A 80 0.55 0.64 -0.17
CA VAL A 80 -0.04 -0.39 -1.04
C VAL A 80 -1.28 -0.98 -0.36
N GLY A 81 -2.40 -1.02 -1.08
CA GLY A 81 -3.71 -1.44 -0.59
C GLY A 81 -4.67 -0.27 -0.30
N ASP A 82 -4.17 0.97 -0.31
CA ASP A 82 -5.03 2.13 -0.05
C ASP A 82 -5.97 2.43 -1.22
N TRP A 83 -7.21 2.78 -0.88
CA TRP A 83 -8.22 3.25 -1.83
C TRP A 83 -8.04 4.74 -2.12
N VAL A 84 -7.87 5.05 -3.40
CA VAL A 84 -7.57 6.41 -3.84
C VAL A 84 -8.42 6.83 -5.04
N GLU A 85 -8.72 8.12 -5.10
CA GLU A 85 -9.23 8.78 -6.29
C GLU A 85 -8.09 9.54 -6.97
N VAL A 86 -7.95 9.35 -8.28
CA VAL A 86 -7.06 10.15 -9.12
C VAL A 86 -7.74 11.47 -9.45
N LEU A 87 -7.09 12.57 -9.11
CA LEU A 87 -7.55 13.91 -9.38
C LEU A 87 -7.24 14.30 -10.83
N SER A 88 -8.19 14.91 -11.55
CA SER A 88 -8.04 15.25 -12.97
C SER A 88 -6.91 16.25 -13.27
N ARG A 89 -6.46 17.03 -12.27
CA ARG A 89 -5.41 18.07 -12.37
C ARG A 89 -5.49 18.90 -13.67
N GLY A 90 -6.68 19.44 -13.96
CA GLY A 90 -6.89 20.27 -15.16
C GLY A 90 -6.76 19.51 -16.47
N GLN A 91 -7.43 18.34 -16.58
CA GLN A 91 -7.44 17.45 -17.76
C GLN A 91 -6.15 16.67 -18.03
N LYS A 92 -5.14 16.74 -17.14
CA LYS A 92 -3.92 15.91 -17.26
C LYS A 92 -4.19 14.44 -16.95
N ASN A 93 -5.07 14.20 -15.98
CA ASN A 93 -5.45 12.87 -15.56
C ASN A 93 -6.94 12.65 -15.83
N THR A 94 -7.29 11.42 -16.21
CA THR A 94 -8.68 10.97 -16.22
C THR A 94 -9.09 10.61 -14.79
N PRO A 95 -10.04 11.33 -14.18
CA PRO A 95 -10.47 11.03 -12.82
C PRO A 95 -11.09 9.63 -12.76
N ARG A 96 -10.68 8.88 -11.74
CA ARG A 96 -11.03 7.47 -11.53
C ARG A 96 -10.73 7.07 -10.10
N THR A 97 -11.33 5.98 -9.64
CA THR A 97 -11.06 5.41 -8.32
C THR A 97 -10.37 4.06 -8.47
N GLY A 98 -9.49 3.72 -7.54
CA GLY A 98 -8.75 2.48 -7.59
C GLY A 98 -8.02 2.21 -6.29
N VAL A 99 -7.28 1.10 -6.29
CA VAL A 99 -6.44 0.68 -5.16
C VAL A 99 -4.98 0.82 -5.55
N ILE A 100 -4.14 1.35 -4.66
CA ILE A 100 -2.70 1.38 -4.87
C ILE A 100 -2.18 -0.06 -4.85
N ARG A 101 -1.66 -0.51 -5.99
CA ARG A 101 -1.09 -1.86 -6.12
C ARG A 101 0.43 -1.88 -5.94
N GLU A 102 1.10 -0.79 -6.33
CA GLU A 102 2.55 -0.67 -6.24
C GLU A 102 2.97 0.77 -5.90
N MET A 103 4.01 0.86 -5.08
CA MET A 103 4.73 2.08 -4.75
C MET A 103 6.19 1.92 -5.15
N GLU A 104 6.70 2.84 -5.95
CA GLU A 104 8.09 2.85 -6.42
C GLU A 104 8.74 4.21 -6.20
N TRP A 105 10.03 4.22 -5.87
CA TRP A 105 10.81 5.45 -5.80
C TRP A 105 11.36 5.82 -7.19
N GLU A 106 11.13 7.07 -7.62
CA GLU A 106 11.76 7.62 -8.82
C GLU A 106 12.96 8.52 -8.41
N PRO A 107 14.21 8.09 -8.66
CA PRO A 107 15.39 8.86 -8.27
C PRO A 107 15.49 10.23 -8.94
N ARG A 108 14.97 10.39 -10.16
CA ARG A 108 15.09 11.64 -10.92
C ARG A 108 14.21 12.76 -10.34
N SER A 109 12.97 12.44 -9.98
CA SER A 109 12.04 13.40 -9.36
C SER A 109 12.18 13.46 -7.85
N ARG A 110 12.82 12.46 -7.22
CA ARG A 110 12.92 12.30 -5.76
C ARG A 110 11.54 12.27 -5.10
N SER A 111 10.65 11.47 -5.68
CA SER A 111 9.26 11.32 -5.23
C SER A 111 8.79 9.89 -5.43
N MET A 112 7.73 9.50 -4.72
CA MET A 112 7.11 8.19 -4.95
C MET A 112 6.18 8.25 -6.17
N ARG A 113 6.19 7.15 -6.91
CA ARG A 113 5.24 6.84 -7.97
C ARG A 113 4.31 5.75 -7.49
N TYR A 114 3.03 6.01 -7.66
CA TYR A 114 1.94 5.13 -7.28
C TYR A 114 1.32 4.55 -8.53
N TYR A 115 1.24 3.23 -8.57
CA TYR A 115 0.49 2.51 -9.58
C TYR A 115 -0.79 2.01 -8.95
N ILE A 116 -1.90 2.21 -9.65
CA ILE A 116 -3.21 1.82 -9.17
C ILE A 116 -3.83 0.76 -10.07
N GLU A 117 -4.77 0.02 -9.51
CA GLU A 117 -5.67 -0.86 -10.25
C GLU A 117 -7.13 -0.47 -10.00
N GLU A 118 -7.97 -0.65 -11.02
CA GLU A 118 -9.41 -0.42 -10.96
C GLU A 118 -10.10 -1.74 -11.25
N ALA A 119 -10.96 -2.20 -10.33
CA ALA A 119 -11.66 -3.48 -10.45
C ALA A 119 -10.73 -4.69 -10.77
N GLY A 120 -9.51 -4.68 -10.22
CA GLY A 120 -8.48 -5.71 -10.46
C GLY A 120 -7.74 -5.59 -11.79
N GLN A 121 -8.04 -4.56 -12.59
CA GLN A 121 -7.32 -4.26 -13.82
C GLN A 121 -6.27 -3.17 -13.58
N PRO A 122 -4.99 -3.44 -13.87
CA PRO A 122 -3.96 -2.46 -13.63
C PRO A 122 -4.00 -1.31 -14.63
N ILE A 123 -3.83 -0.10 -14.11
CA ILE A 123 -3.75 1.11 -14.91
C ILE A 123 -2.26 1.38 -15.20
N PRO A 124 -1.86 1.54 -16.48
CA PRO A 124 -0.45 1.67 -16.84
C PRO A 124 0.20 2.99 -16.39
N ASN A 125 -0.61 3.98 -16.01
CA ASN A 125 -0.12 5.29 -15.59
C ASN A 125 0.38 5.26 -14.14
N ALA A 126 1.53 5.90 -13.92
CA ALA A 126 2.02 6.22 -12.59
C ALA A 126 1.53 7.61 -12.16
N TYR A 127 1.18 7.74 -10.88
CA TYR A 127 0.66 8.96 -10.27
C TYR A 127 1.60 9.42 -9.15
N ALA A 128 1.65 10.73 -8.90
CA ALA A 128 2.33 11.28 -7.73
C ALA A 128 1.35 11.41 -6.55
N ALA A 129 1.87 11.57 -5.32
CA ALA A 129 1.03 11.75 -4.12
C ALA A 129 0.03 12.92 -4.27
N GLU A 130 0.43 13.98 -4.97
CA GLU A 130 -0.38 15.17 -5.23
C GLU A 130 -1.53 14.95 -6.24
N ASP A 131 -1.46 13.88 -7.02
CA ASP A 131 -2.50 13.47 -7.98
C ASP A 131 -3.55 12.56 -7.33
N LEU A 132 -3.30 12.11 -6.10
CA LEU A 132 -4.12 11.15 -5.40
C LEU A 132 -4.85 11.80 -4.24
N ARG A 133 -5.97 11.18 -3.86
CA ARG A 133 -6.70 11.48 -2.64
C ARG A 133 -7.23 10.20 -2.04
N HIS A 134 -6.99 10.00 -0.74
CA HIS A 134 -7.65 8.95 0.03
C HIS A 134 -9.17 9.06 -0.06
N VAL A 135 -9.81 7.96 -0.42
CA VAL A 135 -11.27 7.86 -0.46
C VAL A 135 -11.72 6.61 0.28
N GLU A 136 -12.94 6.63 0.79
CA GLU A 136 -13.53 5.42 1.32
C GLU A 136 -13.75 4.41 0.18
N PRO A 137 -13.53 3.11 0.44
CA PRO A 137 -13.85 2.08 -0.54
C PRO A 137 -15.31 2.23 -0.91
N THR A 138 -15.55 2.63 -2.16
CA THR A 138 -16.88 2.58 -2.72
C THR A 138 -17.17 1.11 -2.93
N LEU A 139 -17.71 0.44 -1.90
CA LEU A 139 -18.36 -0.85 -2.08
C LEU A 139 -19.24 -0.69 -3.32
N PRO A 140 -19.17 -1.58 -4.32
CA PRO A 140 -20.16 -1.56 -5.38
C PRO A 140 -21.50 -1.54 -4.65
N LEU A 141 -22.24 -0.45 -4.82
CA LEU A 141 -23.53 -0.24 -4.19
C LEU A 141 -24.28 -1.55 -4.39
N GLY A 142 -24.44 -2.31 -3.30
CA GLY A 142 -25.05 -3.63 -3.37
C GLY A 142 -26.32 -3.50 -4.17
N ASP A 143 -26.54 -4.48 -5.06
CA ASP A 143 -27.71 -4.57 -5.92
C ASP A 143 -28.91 -3.79 -5.39
N PRO A 144 -29.58 -2.94 -6.19
CA PRO A 144 -30.84 -2.30 -5.77
C PRO A 144 -31.93 -3.32 -5.36
N ALA A 145 -31.68 -4.62 -5.53
CA ALA A 145 -32.50 -5.73 -5.02
C ALA A 145 -32.38 -5.97 -3.50
N ALA A 146 -31.41 -5.36 -2.80
CA ALA A 146 -31.22 -5.50 -1.35
C ALA A 146 -31.89 -4.38 -0.53
N ALA A 147 -32.79 -3.59 -1.12
CA ALA A 147 -33.69 -2.78 -0.31
C ALA A 147 -34.55 -3.74 0.54
N PRO A 148 -34.64 -3.56 1.87
CA PRO A 148 -35.64 -4.28 2.63
C PRO A 148 -36.99 -3.90 2.01
N ARG A 149 -37.69 -4.89 1.43
CA ARG A 149 -39.10 -4.74 1.09
C ARG A 149 -39.76 -4.30 2.39
N THR A 150 -40.13 -3.02 2.47
CA THR A 150 -40.99 -2.50 3.52
C THR A 150 -42.21 -3.41 3.53
N VAL A 151 -42.28 -4.29 4.51
CA VAL A 151 -43.52 -4.98 4.87
C VAL A 151 -44.47 -3.86 5.24
N MET A 152 -45.41 -3.55 4.32
CA MET A 152 -46.60 -2.80 4.70
C MET A 152 -47.25 -3.57 5.85
N PRO A 153 -47.61 -2.91 6.96
CA PRO A 153 -48.55 -3.51 7.90
C PRO A 153 -49.86 -3.81 7.14
N PRO A 154 -50.56 -4.91 7.46
CA PRO A 154 -51.86 -5.14 6.86
C PRO A 154 -52.80 -3.98 7.25
N ASP A 155 -53.43 -3.39 6.24
CA ASP A 155 -54.59 -2.52 6.38
C ASP A 155 -55.68 -3.28 7.14
N ASP A 156 -55.80 -3.04 8.44
CA ASP A 156 -56.97 -3.44 9.21
C ASP A 156 -58.05 -2.37 9.01
N GLY A 157 -58.72 -2.51 7.86
CA GLY A 157 -59.80 -1.64 7.41
C GLY A 157 -61.08 -2.43 7.15
N GLY A 158 -61.84 -2.68 8.22
CA GLY A 158 -63.31 -2.66 8.19
C GLY A 158 -64.03 -4.00 8.04
N LEU A 159 -64.73 -4.41 9.11
CA LEU A 159 -66.20 -4.29 9.24
C LEU A 159 -66.65 -4.57 10.68
#